data_AF-A0A3D4CV19-F1
#
_entry.id   AF-A0A3D4CV19-F1
#
_cell.length_a   1.000
_cell.length_b   1.000
_cell.length_c   1.000
_cell.angle_alpha   90.00
_cell.angle_beta   90.00
_cell.angle_gamma   90.00
#
_symmetry.space_group_name_H-M   'P 1'
#
loop_
_entity.id
_entity.type
_entity.pdbx_description
1 polymer ?
#
loop_
_entity_poly.entity_id
_entity_poly.type
_entity_poly.pdbx_seq_one_letter_code
_entity_poly.pdbx_strand_id
1 'polypeptide(L)'
;MTSTHRLRLCSLARLDRMHEALCREIDRLKQEVSDLEDECVTMATDEDSVLLSEFHGNYQLEIDRVEELIDATERKIEVLREKRELIEEVRQGRQLRDEQVRILGSEARVTLKDGIIFILILCVLTLLTVEVYNIGAPGSGAKVGLHVTDGQVDRIEILAGGEGYAQLNILIPPPLDGTPAFATASLENGVLTSCEIISPGSGYAPDAKVTLEASFPRSTLWLFWIADTICCLFFLLNFFFECRLARSKRWYWKRNWIDFVTSIPLPPLHLLLVGSGSMHGIHAGRVLRAIRILRAVRALRMFLFIWRGMDHLSSIMDVKLLKRSLMYALIAMFGGALLFMTLERIQDGDGSFPESLWWSFTTLVTGGFADIHNPSTMGGKILTVMLVIGGMVLVGVFTATLTSILVRDEEAWQQDGMEEQFRRMDRLEESISKIDQRLDEALGDKPPPGS
;
A
#
# COMPACT_ATOMS: atom_id res chain seq x y z
N MET A 1 -23.33 -28.25 -4.30
CA MET A 1 -23.11 -27.85 -5.71
C MET A 1 -24.35 -27.12 -6.20
N THR A 2 -24.47 -25.84 -5.87
CA THR A 2 -25.75 -25.10 -5.85
C THR A 2 -25.65 -23.85 -6.72
N SER A 3 -26.63 -23.71 -7.63
CA SER A 3 -27.19 -22.54 -8.35
C SER A 3 -26.38 -21.24 -8.59
N THR A 4 -25.54 -20.77 -7.66
CA THR A 4 -24.82 -19.49 -7.75
C THR A 4 -23.72 -19.46 -8.82
N HIS A 5 -23.27 -20.63 -9.29
CA HIS A 5 -22.23 -20.73 -10.31
C HIS A 5 -22.71 -20.40 -11.75
N ARG A 6 -24.03 -20.47 -12.03
CA ARG A 6 -24.57 -20.20 -13.39
C ARG A 6 -24.91 -18.73 -13.65
N LEU A 7 -25.25 -17.95 -12.62
CA LEU A 7 -25.69 -16.56 -12.80
C LEU A 7 -24.55 -15.57 -13.15
N ARG A 8 -23.27 -15.94 -13.00
CA ARG A 8 -22.11 -15.07 -13.30
C ARG A 8 -21.36 -15.37 -14.60
N LEU A 9 -21.49 -16.57 -15.16
CA LEU A 9 -20.93 -16.88 -16.49
C LEU A 9 -21.62 -16.08 -17.61
N CYS A 10 -22.87 -15.66 -17.38
CA CYS A 10 -23.65 -14.88 -18.33
C CYS A 10 -23.16 -13.43 -18.47
N SER A 11 -22.45 -12.86 -17.48
CA SER A 11 -22.01 -11.45 -17.53
C SER A 11 -20.75 -11.23 -18.37
N LEU A 12 -19.74 -12.09 -18.25
CA LEU A 12 -18.50 -11.98 -19.05
C LEU A 12 -18.74 -12.28 -20.53
N ALA A 13 -19.42 -13.39 -20.83
CA ALA A 13 -19.76 -13.72 -22.22
C ALA A 13 -20.68 -12.67 -22.86
N ARG A 14 -21.52 -11.99 -22.08
CA ARG A 14 -22.33 -10.86 -22.55
C ARG A 14 -21.47 -9.61 -22.78
N LEU A 15 -20.52 -9.32 -21.92
CA LEU A 15 -19.56 -8.21 -22.08
C LEU A 15 -18.68 -8.43 -23.32
N ASP A 16 -18.17 -9.64 -23.54
CA ASP A 16 -17.37 -9.97 -24.71
C ASP A 16 -18.19 -9.80 -26.00
N ARG A 17 -19.43 -10.28 -26.04
CA ARG A 17 -20.35 -10.05 -27.17
C ARG A 17 -20.65 -8.56 -27.41
N MET A 18 -20.81 -7.78 -26.34
CA MET A 18 -21.03 -6.33 -26.46
C MET A 18 -19.78 -5.59 -26.95
N HIS A 19 -18.60 -6.01 -26.48
CA HIS A 19 -17.32 -5.48 -26.94
C HIS A 19 -17.11 -5.77 -28.44
N GLU A 20 -17.31 -7.03 -28.86
CA GLU A 20 -17.22 -7.44 -30.27
C GLU A 20 -18.27 -6.74 -31.16
N ALA A 21 -19.45 -6.43 -30.63
CA ALA A 21 -20.46 -5.67 -31.37
C ALA A 21 -20.05 -4.20 -31.56
N LEU A 22 -19.50 -3.57 -30.51
CA LEU A 22 -19.04 -2.18 -30.56
C LEU A 22 -17.78 -2.03 -31.43
N CYS A 23 -16.85 -2.99 -31.40
CA CYS A 23 -15.70 -2.98 -32.31
C CYS A 23 -16.15 -3.05 -33.78
N ARG A 24 -17.11 -3.92 -34.09
CA ARG A 24 -17.70 -4.00 -35.44
C ARG A 24 -18.40 -2.71 -35.86
N GLU A 25 -19.04 -2.02 -34.91
CA GLU A 25 -19.67 -0.73 -35.18
C GLU A 25 -18.64 0.37 -35.47
N ILE A 26 -17.52 0.40 -34.74
CA ILE A 26 -16.40 1.32 -35.03
C ILE A 26 -15.82 1.03 -36.41
N ASP A 27 -15.58 -0.24 -36.74
CA ASP A 27 -15.03 -0.60 -38.06
C ASP A 27 -15.97 -0.16 -39.19
N ARG A 28 -17.29 -0.28 -38.97
CA ARG A 28 -18.31 0.20 -39.91
C ARG A 28 -18.31 1.72 -40.05
N LEU A 29 -18.29 2.47 -38.94
CA LEU A 29 -18.26 3.94 -38.96
C LEU A 29 -16.98 4.46 -39.60
N LYS A 30 -15.83 3.82 -39.36
CA LYS A 30 -14.56 4.16 -40.03
C LYS A 30 -14.63 3.91 -41.55
N GLN A 31 -15.30 2.84 -41.96
CA GLN A 31 -15.54 2.59 -43.38
C GLN A 31 -16.44 3.69 -43.99
N GLU A 32 -17.47 4.12 -43.27
CA GLU A 32 -18.38 5.19 -43.71
C GLU A 32 -17.67 6.55 -43.84
N VAL A 33 -16.75 6.88 -42.93
CA VAL A 33 -15.87 8.07 -43.09
C VAL A 33 -15.01 7.94 -44.35
N SER A 34 -14.37 6.79 -44.55
CA SER A 34 -13.52 6.56 -45.73
C SER A 34 -14.31 6.67 -47.04
N ASP A 35 -15.54 6.15 -47.09
CA ASP A 35 -16.40 6.21 -48.26
C ASP A 35 -16.84 7.67 -48.56
N LEU A 36 -17.16 8.45 -47.51
CA LEU A 36 -17.48 9.88 -47.63
C LEU A 36 -16.28 10.72 -48.07
N GLU A 37 -15.07 10.41 -47.59
CA GLU A 37 -13.83 11.04 -48.03
C GLU A 37 -13.55 10.75 -49.52
N ASP A 38 -13.73 9.50 -49.96
CA ASP A 38 -13.56 9.10 -51.37
C ASP A 38 -14.61 9.75 -52.29
N GLU A 39 -15.86 9.87 -51.84
CA GLU A 39 -16.92 10.57 -52.59
C GLU A 39 -16.63 12.07 -52.70
N CYS A 40 -16.09 12.70 -51.65
CA CYS A 40 -15.67 14.09 -51.67
C CYS A 40 -14.52 14.33 -52.66
N VAL A 41 -13.52 13.44 -52.69
CA VAL A 41 -12.36 13.52 -53.61
C VAL A 41 -12.77 13.31 -55.07
N THR A 42 -13.68 12.37 -55.33
CA THR A 42 -14.19 12.11 -56.68
C THR A 42 -15.06 13.25 -57.20
N MET A 43 -15.88 13.89 -56.36
CA MET A 43 -16.64 15.08 -56.75
C MET A 43 -15.76 16.33 -56.93
N ALA A 44 -14.66 16.45 -56.19
CA ALA A 44 -13.71 17.55 -56.35
C ALA A 44 -12.87 17.47 -57.65
N THR A 45 -12.84 16.31 -58.31
CA THR A 45 -12.10 16.10 -59.57
C THR A 45 -12.97 16.21 -60.82
N ASP A 46 -14.29 16.38 -60.67
CA ASP A 46 -15.23 16.59 -61.79
C ASP A 46 -15.36 18.09 -62.09
N GLU A 47 -14.95 18.53 -63.28
CA GLU A 47 -14.72 19.95 -63.65
C GLU A 47 -15.98 20.84 -63.73
N ASP A 48 -17.20 20.28 -63.57
CA ASP A 48 -18.47 20.99 -63.83
C ASP A 48 -19.26 21.43 -62.57
N SER A 49 -18.72 21.33 -61.35
CA SER A 49 -19.47 21.66 -60.12
C SER A 49 -19.06 22.99 -59.44
N VAL A 50 -19.68 24.10 -59.85
CA VAL A 50 -19.47 25.46 -59.29
C VAL A 50 -20.04 25.64 -57.86
N LEU A 51 -20.57 24.59 -57.22
CA LEU A 51 -21.20 24.62 -55.88
C LEU A 51 -20.32 23.99 -54.76
N LEU A 52 -19.00 24.02 -54.93
CA LEU A 52 -18.05 23.31 -54.05
C LEU A 52 -18.07 23.78 -52.57
N SER A 53 -18.35 25.05 -52.24
CA SER A 53 -18.22 25.51 -50.84
C SER A 53 -19.39 25.14 -49.93
N GLU A 54 -20.62 25.08 -50.44
CA GLU A 54 -21.82 24.75 -49.65
C GLU A 54 -21.94 23.22 -49.46
N PHE A 55 -21.56 22.43 -50.48
CA PHE A 55 -21.50 20.97 -50.38
C PHE A 55 -20.33 20.49 -49.51
N HIS A 56 -19.12 21.07 -49.61
CA HIS A 56 -18.00 20.71 -48.73
C HIS A 56 -18.33 20.96 -47.25
N GLY A 57 -19.03 22.05 -46.92
CA GLY A 57 -19.45 22.33 -45.55
C GLY A 57 -20.40 21.27 -44.99
N ASN A 58 -21.28 20.71 -45.82
CA ASN A 58 -22.23 19.68 -45.39
C ASN A 58 -21.55 18.31 -45.21
N TYR A 59 -20.64 17.92 -46.12
CA TYR A 59 -19.83 16.71 -45.96
C TYR A 59 -18.92 16.78 -44.73
N GLN A 60 -18.32 17.94 -44.49
CA GLN A 60 -17.45 18.13 -43.33
C GLN A 60 -18.24 18.05 -42.01
N LEU A 61 -19.47 18.58 -41.98
CA LEU A 61 -20.39 18.39 -40.85
C LEU A 61 -20.83 16.93 -40.66
N GLU A 62 -20.97 16.16 -41.74
CA GLU A 62 -21.28 14.72 -41.65
C GLU A 62 -20.08 13.92 -41.17
N ILE A 63 -18.87 14.19 -41.66
CA ILE A 63 -17.63 13.58 -41.18
C ILE A 63 -17.44 13.89 -39.68
N ASP A 64 -17.55 15.16 -39.27
CA ASP A 64 -17.44 15.58 -37.86
C ASP A 64 -18.46 14.83 -36.97
N ARG A 65 -19.68 14.61 -37.46
CA ARG A 65 -20.72 13.85 -36.74
C ARG A 65 -20.36 12.37 -36.62
N VAL A 66 -19.83 11.75 -37.67
CA VAL A 66 -19.41 10.34 -37.64
C VAL A 66 -18.19 10.16 -36.73
N GLU A 67 -17.23 11.09 -36.76
CA GLU A 67 -16.09 11.12 -35.82
C GLU A 67 -16.56 11.22 -34.37
N GLU A 68 -17.52 12.09 -34.06
CA GLU A 68 -18.09 12.20 -32.70
C GLU A 68 -18.75 10.88 -32.24
N LEU A 69 -19.39 10.14 -33.16
CA LEU A 69 -19.95 8.82 -32.89
C LEU A 69 -18.87 7.75 -32.66
N ILE A 70 -17.76 7.80 -33.40
CA ILE A 70 -16.59 6.94 -33.19
C ILE A 70 -16.03 7.18 -31.78
N ASP A 71 -15.78 8.44 -31.42
CA ASP A 71 -15.29 8.84 -30.10
C ASP A 71 -16.21 8.39 -28.95
N ALA A 72 -17.52 8.55 -29.13
CA ALA A 72 -18.51 8.09 -28.15
C ALA A 72 -18.52 6.56 -28.00
N THR A 73 -18.25 5.84 -29.09
CA THR A 73 -18.21 4.38 -29.12
C THR A 73 -16.89 3.85 -28.52
N GLU A 74 -15.77 4.50 -28.78
CA GLU A 74 -14.47 4.19 -28.14
C GLU A 74 -14.55 4.38 -26.62
N ARG A 75 -15.16 5.47 -26.14
CA ARG A 75 -15.40 5.67 -24.70
C ARG A 75 -16.23 4.55 -24.07
N LYS A 76 -17.27 4.06 -24.77
CA LYS A 76 -18.08 2.92 -24.29
C LYS A 76 -17.26 1.63 -24.23
N ILE A 77 -16.39 1.39 -25.22
CA ILE A 77 -15.48 0.23 -25.22
C ILE A 77 -14.53 0.28 -24.04
N GLU A 78 -13.95 1.44 -23.74
CA GLU A 78 -13.01 1.57 -22.63
C GLU A 78 -13.69 1.30 -21.27
N VAL A 79 -14.90 1.84 -21.06
CA VAL A 79 -15.71 1.54 -19.87
C VAL A 79 -16.04 0.04 -19.76
N LEU A 80 -16.33 -0.62 -20.88
CA LEU A 80 -16.60 -2.06 -20.88
C LEU A 80 -15.33 -2.88 -20.60
N ARG A 81 -14.17 -2.46 -21.13
CA ARG A 81 -12.87 -3.06 -20.85
C ARG A 81 -12.53 -2.97 -19.37
N GLU A 82 -12.67 -1.80 -18.76
CA GLU A 82 -12.44 -1.59 -17.33
C GLU A 82 -13.37 -2.48 -16.47
N LYS A 83 -14.67 -2.53 -16.81
CA LYS A 83 -15.63 -3.42 -16.13
C LYS A 83 -15.25 -4.90 -16.28
N ARG A 84 -14.80 -5.31 -17.47
CA ARG A 84 -14.36 -6.69 -17.75
C ARG A 84 -13.15 -7.05 -16.89
N GLU A 85 -12.13 -6.19 -16.84
CA GLU A 85 -10.94 -6.40 -16.02
C GLU A 85 -11.29 -6.53 -14.55
N LEU A 86 -12.16 -5.66 -14.03
CA LEU A 86 -12.58 -5.69 -12.63
C LEU A 86 -13.36 -6.98 -12.29
N ILE A 87 -14.19 -7.48 -13.22
CA ILE A 87 -14.91 -8.75 -13.05
C ILE A 87 -13.93 -9.94 -13.10
N GLU A 88 -12.97 -9.94 -14.01
CA GLU A 88 -11.94 -10.99 -14.10
C GLU A 88 -11.08 -11.03 -12.83
N GLU A 89 -10.68 -9.87 -12.31
CA GLU A 89 -9.92 -9.73 -11.07
C GLU A 89 -10.67 -10.32 -9.87
N VAL A 90 -11.94 -9.94 -9.68
CA VAL A 90 -12.79 -10.47 -8.60
C VAL A 90 -13.01 -11.98 -8.76
N ARG A 91 -13.20 -12.46 -10.00
CA ARG A 91 -13.40 -13.88 -10.29
C ARG A 91 -12.16 -14.71 -9.94
N GLN A 92 -10.99 -14.27 -10.38
CA GLN A 92 -9.72 -14.98 -10.13
C GLN A 92 -9.36 -14.95 -8.64
N GLY A 93 -9.62 -13.83 -7.94
CA GLY A 93 -9.47 -13.74 -6.49
C GLY A 93 -10.36 -14.72 -5.73
N ARG A 94 -11.65 -14.83 -6.10
CA ARG A 94 -12.56 -15.81 -5.49
C ARG A 94 -12.13 -17.25 -5.76
N GLN A 95 -11.76 -17.58 -7.00
CA GLN A 95 -11.31 -18.93 -7.35
C GLN A 95 -10.06 -19.34 -6.56
N LEU A 96 -9.11 -18.42 -6.37
CA LEU A 96 -7.94 -18.67 -5.54
C LEU A 96 -8.35 -18.94 -4.09
N ARG A 97 -9.24 -18.12 -3.51
CA ARG A 97 -9.74 -18.28 -2.14
C ARG A 97 -10.49 -19.61 -1.97
N ASP A 98 -11.33 -20.00 -2.92
CA ASP A 98 -12.05 -21.28 -2.89
C ASP A 98 -11.09 -22.48 -2.89
N GLU A 99 -10.04 -22.42 -3.70
CA GLU A 99 -9.00 -23.45 -3.72
C GLU A 99 -8.19 -23.48 -2.41
N GLN A 100 -7.91 -22.33 -1.80
CA GLN A 100 -7.28 -22.24 -0.48
C GLN A 100 -8.18 -22.89 0.58
N VAL A 101 -9.49 -22.61 0.58
CA VAL A 101 -10.46 -23.24 1.48
C VAL A 101 -10.50 -24.76 1.26
N ARG A 102 -10.42 -25.23 0.01
CA ARG A 102 -10.35 -26.66 -0.30
C ARG A 102 -9.14 -27.35 0.33
N ILE A 103 -7.97 -26.69 0.35
CA ILE A 103 -6.74 -27.25 0.91
C ILE A 103 -6.68 -27.09 2.43
N LEU A 104 -6.99 -25.91 2.96
CA LEU A 104 -6.91 -25.62 4.39
C LEU A 104 -8.11 -26.19 5.16
N GLY A 105 -9.21 -26.50 4.48
CA GLY A 105 -10.41 -27.15 5.01
C GLY A 105 -11.47 -26.20 5.58
N SER A 106 -11.17 -24.92 5.76
CA SER A 106 -12.08 -23.93 6.33
C SER A 106 -11.71 -22.51 5.92
N GLU A 107 -12.70 -21.64 5.77
CA GLU A 107 -12.52 -20.20 5.52
C GLU A 107 -11.81 -19.51 6.70
N ALA A 108 -12.12 -19.89 7.94
CA ALA A 108 -11.46 -19.34 9.12
C ALA A 108 -9.95 -19.60 9.13
N ARG A 109 -9.49 -20.73 8.58
CA ARG A 109 -8.06 -21.06 8.49
C ARG A 109 -7.34 -20.24 7.42
N VAL A 110 -8.05 -19.86 6.34
CA VAL A 110 -7.51 -18.95 5.32
C VAL A 110 -7.35 -17.56 5.92
N THR A 111 -8.36 -17.05 6.62
CA THR A 111 -8.28 -15.76 7.32
C THR A 111 -7.20 -15.77 8.41
N LEU A 112 -7.04 -16.87 9.14
CA LEU A 112 -5.97 -17.02 10.13
C LEU A 112 -4.59 -17.02 9.48
N LYS A 113 -4.39 -17.71 8.35
CA LYS A 113 -3.14 -17.65 7.56
C LYS A 113 -2.84 -16.21 7.15
N ASP A 114 -3.81 -15.51 6.59
CA ASP A 114 -3.64 -14.13 6.13
C ASP A 114 -3.34 -13.19 7.30
N GLY A 115 -3.96 -13.42 8.46
CA GLY A 115 -3.67 -12.73 9.72
C GLY A 115 -2.26 -12.96 10.25
N ILE A 116 -1.77 -14.21 10.23
CA ILE A 116 -0.38 -14.53 10.60
C ILE A 116 0.60 -13.79 9.68
N ILE A 117 0.34 -13.80 8.36
CA ILE A 117 1.20 -13.08 7.40
C ILE A 117 1.20 -11.58 7.70
N PHE A 118 0.04 -10.99 8.02
CA PHE A 118 -0.05 -9.59 8.40
C PHE A 118 0.77 -9.27 9.67
N ILE A 119 0.68 -10.10 10.71
CA ILE A 119 1.46 -9.94 11.94
C ILE A 119 2.96 -10.05 11.66
N LEU A 120 3.37 -11.01 10.83
CA LEU A 120 4.77 -11.16 10.43
C LEU A 120 5.27 -9.94 9.64
N ILE A 121 4.44 -9.36 8.76
CA ILE A 121 4.78 -8.12 8.04
C ILE A 121 5.01 -6.98 9.02
N LEU A 122 4.15 -6.83 10.04
CA LEU A 122 4.29 -5.82 11.07
C LEU A 122 5.55 -6.04 11.92
N CYS A 123 5.87 -7.29 12.24
CA CYS A 123 7.11 -7.66 12.93
C CYS A 123 8.35 -7.31 12.11
N VAL A 124 8.38 -7.61 10.81
CA VAL A 124 9.49 -7.23 9.93
C VAL A 124 9.61 -5.72 9.82
N LEU A 125 8.49 -5.01 9.67
CA LEU A 125 8.49 -3.56 9.57
C LEU A 125 9.02 -2.89 10.86
N THR A 126 8.67 -3.43 12.02
CA THR A 126 9.19 -2.97 13.31
C THR A 126 10.67 -3.28 13.50
N LEU A 127 11.14 -4.46 13.07
CA LEU A 127 12.57 -4.76 13.08
C LEU A 127 13.36 -3.82 12.15
N LEU A 128 12.84 -3.55 10.95
CA LEU A 128 13.43 -2.62 10.01
C LEU A 128 13.46 -1.18 10.56
N THR A 129 12.41 -0.72 11.23
CA THR A 129 12.41 0.62 11.83
C THR A 129 13.39 0.73 12.98
N VAL A 130 13.46 -0.28 13.85
CA VAL A 130 14.43 -0.36 14.95
C VAL A 130 15.86 -0.32 14.43
N GLU A 131 16.17 -1.10 13.38
CA GLU A 131 17.49 -1.08 12.75
C GLU A 131 17.82 0.27 12.10
N VAL A 132 16.88 0.86 11.35
CA VAL A 132 17.12 2.10 10.60
C VAL A 132 17.32 3.31 11.50
N TYR A 133 16.57 3.39 12.60
CA TYR A 133 16.58 4.53 13.51
C TYR A 133 17.37 4.26 14.80
N ASN A 134 18.06 3.12 14.90
CA ASN A 134 18.81 2.69 16.09
C ASN A 134 17.99 2.79 17.41
N ILE A 135 16.67 2.56 17.34
CA ILE A 135 15.76 2.74 18.47
C ILE A 135 16.03 1.66 19.51
N GLY A 136 16.50 2.04 20.70
CA GLY A 136 16.87 1.09 21.76
C GLY A 136 18.28 0.52 21.64
N ALA A 137 19.14 1.13 20.80
CA ALA A 137 20.56 0.84 20.84
C ALA A 137 21.14 1.20 22.23
N PRO A 138 22.04 0.37 22.79
CA PRO A 138 22.60 0.61 24.11
C PRO A 138 23.54 1.82 24.08
N GLY A 139 23.23 2.79 24.94
CA GLY A 139 24.06 3.96 25.23
C GLY A 139 23.42 5.30 24.89
N SER A 140 23.70 6.33 25.68
CA SER A 140 23.19 7.68 25.43
C SER A 140 24.12 8.77 25.99
N GLY A 141 23.93 10.00 25.50
CA GLY A 141 24.55 11.20 26.08
C GLY A 141 25.94 11.60 25.56
N ALA A 142 26.54 10.88 24.61
CA ALA A 142 27.81 11.27 24.00
C ALA A 142 27.65 12.52 23.12
N LYS A 143 28.54 13.49 23.35
CA LYS A 143 28.60 14.77 22.63
C LYS A 143 30.03 15.03 22.21
N VAL A 144 30.22 15.42 20.95
CA VAL A 144 31.52 15.81 20.41
C VAL A 144 31.47 17.18 19.78
N GLY A 145 32.54 17.95 19.94
CA GLY A 145 32.81 19.19 19.22
C GLY A 145 33.71 18.90 18.01
N LEU A 146 33.43 19.56 16.89
CA LEU A 146 34.26 19.46 15.70
C LEU A 146 35.17 20.68 15.59
N HIS A 147 36.47 20.44 15.56
CA HIS A 147 37.43 21.44 15.16
C HIS A 147 37.60 21.35 13.64
N VAL A 148 37.28 22.44 12.94
CA VAL A 148 37.25 22.49 11.48
C VAL A 148 38.29 23.48 10.98
N THR A 149 39.12 23.05 10.03
CA THR A 149 40.13 23.88 9.36
C THR A 149 39.91 23.78 7.86
N ASP A 150 39.82 24.91 7.16
CA ASP A 150 39.53 24.99 5.71
C ASP A 150 38.28 24.19 5.28
N GLY A 151 37.27 24.14 6.15
CA GLY A 151 36.01 23.42 5.90
C GLY A 151 36.10 21.90 6.05
N GLN A 152 37.22 21.35 6.52
CA GLN A 152 37.41 19.92 6.81
C GLN A 152 37.53 19.66 8.32
N VAL A 153 37.05 18.51 8.79
CA VAL A 153 37.18 18.12 10.20
C VAL A 153 38.63 17.71 10.48
N ASP A 154 39.34 18.50 11.28
CA ASP A 154 40.75 18.26 11.65
C ASP A 154 40.87 17.50 12.97
N ARG A 155 40.01 17.82 13.95
CA ARG A 155 39.99 17.17 15.26
C ARG A 155 38.56 17.03 15.79
N ILE A 156 38.31 15.94 16.52
CA ILE A 156 37.07 15.72 17.26
C ILE A 156 37.37 15.81 18.75
N GLU A 157 36.79 16.78 19.43
CA GLU A 157 36.88 16.94 20.88
C GLU A 157 35.69 16.26 21.56
N ILE A 158 35.94 15.48 22.60
CA ILE A 158 34.88 14.80 23.36
C ILE A 158 34.40 15.77 24.45
N LEU A 159 33.18 16.29 24.28
CA LEU A 159 32.53 17.18 25.25
C LEU A 159 31.83 16.39 26.36
N ALA A 160 31.30 15.22 26.01
CA ALA A 160 30.74 14.25 26.94
C ALA A 160 30.91 12.84 26.37
N GLY A 161 31.48 11.92 27.15
CA GLY A 161 31.71 10.54 26.71
C GLY A 161 30.44 9.67 26.67
N GLY A 162 29.38 10.12 27.36
CA GLY A 162 28.14 9.38 27.61
C GLY A 162 28.40 8.04 28.31
N GLU A 163 27.38 7.18 28.39
CA GLU A 163 27.45 5.91 29.13
C GLU A 163 26.67 4.80 28.43
N GLY A 164 27.09 3.55 28.64
CA GLY A 164 26.35 2.35 28.23
C GLY A 164 26.47 1.96 26.76
N TYR A 165 27.45 2.50 26.03
CA TYR A 165 27.64 2.20 24.61
C TYR A 165 28.22 0.80 24.37
N ALA A 166 27.54 -0.03 23.58
CA ALA A 166 28.13 -1.28 23.08
C ALA A 166 28.96 -1.08 21.81
N GLN A 167 28.51 -0.18 20.92
CA GLN A 167 29.21 0.22 19.71
C GLN A 167 28.77 1.65 19.35
N LEU A 168 29.72 2.47 18.87
CA LEU A 168 29.47 3.85 18.46
C LEU A 168 30.12 4.07 17.10
N ASN A 169 29.32 4.45 16.10
CA ASN A 169 29.81 4.83 14.79
C ASN A 169 29.60 6.33 14.61
N ILE A 170 30.64 7.05 14.22
CA ILE A 170 30.57 8.50 14.05
C ILE A 170 30.45 8.81 12.55
N LEU A 171 29.21 9.06 12.12
CA LEU A 171 28.92 9.61 10.80
C LEU A 171 28.44 11.05 10.98
N ILE A 172 29.21 12.00 10.48
CA ILE A 172 28.85 13.41 10.54
C ILE A 172 28.25 13.79 9.18
N PRO A 173 26.94 14.07 9.07
CA PRO A 173 26.34 14.46 7.80
C PRO A 173 26.90 15.81 7.34
N PRO A 174 27.19 16.00 6.04
CA PRO A 174 27.67 17.28 5.53
C PRO A 174 26.53 18.31 5.45
N PRO A 175 26.82 19.61 5.60
CA PRO A 175 25.90 20.68 5.20
C PRO A 175 25.72 20.69 3.67
N LEU A 176 24.67 21.35 3.18
CA LEU A 176 24.05 21.22 1.84
C LEU A 176 24.97 20.86 0.64
N ASP A 177 26.21 21.35 0.57
CA ASP A 177 27.17 21.14 -0.54
C ASP A 177 28.47 20.38 -0.15
N GLY A 178 28.48 19.69 1.00
CA GLY A 178 29.67 19.04 1.56
C GLY A 178 29.79 17.53 1.35
N THR A 179 30.92 16.96 1.76
CA THR A 179 31.14 15.50 1.84
C THR A 179 31.14 15.01 3.29
N PRO A 180 30.52 13.85 3.59
CA PRO A 180 30.43 13.34 4.95
C PRO A 180 31.81 13.01 5.54
N ALA A 181 32.00 13.36 6.81
CA ALA A 181 33.13 12.97 7.61
C ALA A 181 32.83 11.66 8.36
N PHE A 182 33.83 10.79 8.41
CA PHE A 182 33.76 9.49 9.07
C PHE A 182 34.82 9.40 10.15
N ALA A 183 34.44 8.97 11.35
CA ALA A 183 35.36 8.68 12.43
C ALA A 183 35.01 7.37 13.14
N THR A 184 36.03 6.70 13.68
CA THR A 184 35.88 5.56 14.58
C THR A 184 35.95 6.03 16.02
N ALA A 185 35.07 5.48 16.85
CA ALA A 185 35.09 5.69 18.29
C ALA A 185 35.79 4.51 18.99
N SER A 186 36.64 4.81 19.96
CA SER A 186 37.13 3.84 20.94
C SER A 186 36.35 3.98 22.23
N LEU A 187 35.79 2.87 22.70
CA LEU A 187 34.97 2.79 23.90
C LEU A 187 35.72 2.04 25.00
N GLU A 188 35.69 2.56 26.23
CA GLU A 188 36.18 1.87 27.42
C GLU A 188 35.05 1.80 28.45
N ASN A 189 34.68 0.58 28.89
CA ASN A 189 33.55 0.33 29.79
C ASN A 189 32.21 0.99 29.36
N GLY A 190 32.01 1.15 28.05
CA GLY A 190 30.80 1.76 27.49
C GLY A 190 30.79 3.29 27.49
N VAL A 191 31.94 3.93 27.74
CA VAL A 191 32.14 5.39 27.65
C VAL A 191 33.05 5.69 26.47
N LEU A 192 32.77 6.77 25.73
CA LEU A 192 33.63 7.24 24.63
C LEU A 192 34.93 7.86 25.15
N THR A 193 36.07 7.27 24.79
CA THR A 193 37.40 7.69 25.27
C THR A 193 38.24 8.37 24.18
N SER A 194 38.14 7.92 22.91
CA SER A 194 38.84 8.56 21.80
C SER A 194 38.07 8.45 20.48
N CYS A 195 38.34 9.39 19.58
CA CYS A 195 37.78 9.43 18.23
C CYS A 195 38.92 9.55 17.21
N GLU A 196 38.98 8.66 16.23
CA GLU A 196 39.95 8.69 15.15
C GLU A 196 39.26 8.97 13.81
N ILE A 197 39.68 10.02 13.12
CA ILE A 197 39.08 10.44 11.85
C ILE A 197 39.60 9.53 10.74
N ILE A 198 38.68 8.86 10.04
CA ILE A 198 38.98 8.04 8.86
C ILE A 198 38.94 8.89 7.59
N SER A 199 37.98 9.82 7.52
CA SER A 199 37.80 10.73 6.39
C SER A 199 37.30 12.07 6.92
N PRO A 200 38.03 13.18 6.68
CA PRO A 200 37.73 14.48 7.30
C PRO A 200 36.52 15.19 6.68
N GLY A 201 36.02 14.72 5.52
CA GLY A 201 34.89 15.33 4.81
C GLY A 201 35.16 16.78 4.39
N SER A 202 34.12 17.50 3.95
CA SER A 202 34.28 18.89 3.50
C SER A 202 32.98 19.69 3.65
N GLY A 203 33.10 21.00 3.83
CA GLY A 203 31.98 21.95 3.90
C GLY A 203 31.50 22.28 5.31
N TYR A 204 32.17 21.81 6.36
CA TYR A 204 31.73 22.01 7.74
C TYR A 204 31.92 23.44 8.24
N ALA A 205 31.01 23.91 9.11
CA ALA A 205 31.16 25.17 9.81
C ALA A 205 32.11 25.03 11.02
N PRO A 206 32.85 26.10 11.40
CA PRO A 206 33.67 26.10 12.60
C PRO A 206 32.82 25.78 13.86
N ASP A 207 33.37 24.97 14.77
CA ASP A 207 32.80 24.66 16.10
C ASP A 207 31.42 24.01 16.11
N ALA A 208 31.07 23.25 15.07
CA ALA A 208 29.84 22.48 15.04
C ALA A 208 29.81 21.41 16.15
N LYS A 209 28.75 21.43 16.98
CA LYS A 209 28.49 20.40 17.99
C LYS A 209 27.67 19.30 17.37
N VAL A 210 28.11 18.05 17.54
CA VAL A 210 27.42 16.87 17.00
C VAL A 210 27.09 15.92 18.13
N THR A 211 25.81 15.55 18.21
CA THR A 211 25.32 14.46 19.06
C THR A 211 25.57 13.13 18.35
N LEU A 212 26.14 12.17 19.07
CA LEU A 212 26.45 10.85 18.50
C LEU A 212 25.27 9.90 18.76
N GLU A 213 24.85 9.21 17.70
CA GLU A 213 23.81 8.19 17.78
C GLU A 213 24.43 6.83 18.15
N ALA A 214 23.83 6.15 19.14
CA ALA A 214 24.20 4.79 19.49
C ALA A 214 23.95 3.85 18.30
N SER A 215 24.77 2.81 18.15
CA SER A 215 24.58 1.78 17.13
C SER A 215 24.48 0.40 17.77
N PHE A 216 23.65 -0.47 17.20
CA PHE A 216 23.58 -1.85 17.65
C PHE A 216 24.90 -2.60 17.41
N PRO A 217 25.31 -3.49 18.34
CA PRO A 217 26.45 -4.35 18.11
C PRO A 217 26.17 -5.33 16.96
N ARG A 218 27.24 -5.79 16.30
CA ARG A 218 27.16 -6.70 15.14
C ARG A 218 26.33 -7.96 15.42
N SER A 219 26.40 -8.51 16.63
CA SER A 219 25.62 -9.69 17.05
C SER A 219 24.11 -9.44 17.01
N THR A 220 23.63 -8.29 17.49
CA THR A 220 22.21 -7.91 17.46
C THR A 220 21.73 -7.68 16.03
N LEU A 221 22.54 -7.03 15.19
CA LEU A 221 22.20 -6.85 13.77
C LEU A 221 22.10 -8.19 13.01
N TRP A 222 22.93 -9.17 13.37
CA TRP A 222 22.82 -10.53 12.84
C TRP A 222 21.52 -11.22 13.28
N LEU A 223 21.09 -11.04 14.53
CA LEU A 223 19.82 -11.56 15.01
C LEU A 223 18.63 -10.95 14.25
N PHE A 224 18.63 -9.63 14.04
CA PHE A 224 17.60 -8.96 13.24
C PHE A 224 17.55 -9.50 11.80
N TRP A 225 18.71 -9.71 11.17
CA TRP A 225 18.78 -10.28 9.83
C TRP A 225 18.30 -11.73 9.76
N ILE A 226 18.63 -12.56 10.75
CA ILE A 226 18.14 -13.95 10.82
C ILE A 226 16.61 -13.96 10.96
N ALA A 227 16.07 -13.13 11.85
CA ALA A 227 14.63 -12.99 12.03
C ALA A 227 13.92 -12.52 10.75
N ASP A 228 14.43 -11.47 10.10
CA ASP A 228 13.93 -10.97 8.80
C ASP A 228 13.97 -12.08 7.73
N THR A 229 15.08 -12.82 7.65
CA THR A 229 15.27 -13.90 6.68
C THR A 229 14.27 -15.05 6.88
N ILE A 230 13.99 -15.42 8.13
CA ILE A 230 12.98 -16.44 8.45
C ILE A 230 11.58 -15.97 8.03
N CYS A 231 11.23 -14.71 8.31
CA CYS A 231 9.96 -14.12 7.88
C CYS A 231 9.85 -14.05 6.35
N CYS A 232 10.89 -13.59 5.67
CA CYS A 232 10.99 -13.55 4.21
C CYS A 232 10.83 -14.94 3.58
N LEU A 233 11.44 -15.97 4.17
CA LEU A 233 11.26 -17.36 3.73
C LEU A 233 9.80 -17.80 3.84
N PHE A 234 9.12 -17.47 4.94
CA PHE A 234 7.70 -17.76 5.11
C PHE A 234 6.82 -17.06 4.06
N PHE A 235 7.10 -15.79 3.76
CA PHE A 235 6.40 -15.05 2.70
C PHE A 235 6.64 -15.64 1.32
N LEU A 236 7.88 -16.04 1.03
CA LEU A 236 8.24 -16.68 -0.22
C LEU A 236 7.51 -18.01 -0.40
N LEU A 237 7.45 -18.83 0.65
CA LEU A 237 6.69 -20.09 0.65
C LEU A 237 5.18 -19.83 0.42
N ASN A 238 4.59 -18.83 1.07
CA ASN A 238 3.20 -18.45 0.83
C ASN A 238 2.98 -17.98 -0.61
N PHE A 239 3.86 -17.15 -1.16
CA PHE A 239 3.79 -16.69 -2.54
C PHE A 239 3.80 -17.86 -3.53
N PHE A 240 4.70 -18.83 -3.34
CA PHE A 240 4.74 -20.03 -4.20
C PHE A 240 3.55 -20.96 -3.99
N PHE A 241 3.03 -21.06 -2.77
CA PHE A 241 1.81 -21.81 -2.46
C PHE A 241 0.62 -21.24 -3.22
N GLU A 242 0.38 -19.94 -3.12
CA GLU A 242 -0.72 -19.26 -3.80
C GLU A 242 -0.54 -19.21 -5.32
N CYS A 243 0.70 -19.02 -5.81
CA CYS A 243 1.00 -19.04 -7.24
C CYS A 243 0.76 -20.42 -7.87
N ARG A 244 1.03 -21.52 -7.13
CA ARG A 244 0.69 -22.88 -7.58
C ARG A 244 -0.82 -23.12 -7.64
N LEU A 245 -1.55 -22.50 -6.73
CA LEU A 245 -2.99 -22.68 -6.58
C LEU A 245 -3.79 -21.81 -7.55
N ALA A 246 -3.23 -20.67 -7.95
CA ALA A 246 -3.82 -19.78 -8.92
C ALA A 246 -3.97 -20.45 -10.30
N ARG A 247 -5.19 -20.42 -10.84
CA ARG A 247 -5.51 -20.95 -12.18
C ARG A 247 -4.68 -20.27 -13.28
N SER A 248 -4.49 -18.95 -13.17
CA SER A 248 -3.69 -18.14 -14.09
C SER A 248 -2.45 -17.59 -13.39
N LYS A 249 -1.29 -18.17 -13.70
CA LYS A 249 0.01 -17.74 -13.16
C LYS A 249 0.36 -16.31 -13.56
N ARG A 250 0.02 -15.91 -14.80
CA ARG A 250 0.29 -14.55 -15.31
C ARG A 250 -0.48 -13.48 -14.54
N TRP A 251 -1.74 -13.75 -14.24
CA TRP A 251 -2.54 -12.83 -13.43
C TRP A 251 -1.97 -12.70 -12.02
N TYR A 252 -1.69 -13.84 -11.38
CA TYR A 252 -1.17 -13.84 -10.01
C TYR A 252 0.16 -13.07 -9.92
N TRP A 253 1.07 -13.28 -10.87
CA TRP A 253 2.33 -12.55 -10.94
C TRP A 253 2.15 -11.05 -11.19
N LYS A 254 1.27 -10.64 -12.11
CA LYS A 254 0.98 -9.21 -12.36
C LYS A 254 0.41 -8.52 -11.12
N ARG A 255 -0.41 -9.23 -10.34
CA ARG A 255 -1.04 -8.69 -9.14
C ARG A 255 -0.09 -8.64 -7.95
N ASN A 256 0.65 -9.73 -7.71
CA ASN A 256 1.43 -9.95 -6.49
C ASN A 256 2.94 -9.85 -6.72
N TRP A 257 3.41 -9.13 -7.74
CA TRP A 257 4.86 -8.95 -7.95
C TRP A 257 5.54 -8.26 -6.76
N ILE A 258 4.82 -7.38 -6.04
CA ILE A 258 5.28 -6.72 -4.82
C ILE A 258 5.56 -7.75 -3.71
N ASP A 259 4.73 -8.79 -3.62
CA ASP A 259 4.91 -9.88 -2.65
C ASP A 259 6.20 -10.65 -2.90
N PHE A 260 6.54 -10.87 -4.17
CA PHE A 260 7.79 -11.54 -4.53
C PHE A 260 9.01 -10.67 -4.19
N VAL A 261 8.99 -9.39 -4.55
CA VAL A 261 10.11 -8.46 -4.30
C VAL A 261 10.35 -8.26 -2.80
N THR A 262 9.28 -8.15 -2.01
CA THR A 262 9.38 -8.00 -0.54
C THR A 262 9.84 -9.28 0.17
N SER A 263 9.63 -10.45 -0.43
CA SER A 263 10.04 -11.74 0.13
C SER A 263 11.54 -12.05 0.01
N ILE A 264 12.32 -11.23 -0.70
CA ILE A 264 13.77 -11.42 -0.82
C ILE A 264 14.45 -10.76 0.37
N PRO A 265 15.20 -11.47 1.24
CA PRO A 265 15.92 -10.84 2.35
C PRO A 265 17.08 -10.00 1.82
N LEU A 266 17.25 -8.77 2.34
CA LEU A 266 18.42 -7.94 2.02
C LEU A 266 19.41 -8.00 3.19
N PRO A 267 20.67 -8.40 2.96
CA PRO A 267 21.67 -8.43 4.02
C PRO A 267 22.02 -7.04 4.54
N PRO A 268 22.48 -6.92 5.80
CA PRO A 268 22.90 -5.65 6.38
C PRO A 268 24.09 -5.06 5.61
N LEU A 269 24.06 -3.74 5.40
CA LEU A 269 25.09 -2.96 4.69
C LEU A 269 26.51 -3.24 5.15
N HIS A 270 26.70 -3.34 6.46
CA HIS A 270 28.00 -3.57 7.09
C HIS A 270 28.63 -4.89 6.62
N LEU A 271 27.82 -5.90 6.34
CA LEU A 271 28.31 -7.21 5.89
C LEU A 271 28.74 -7.19 4.42
N LEU A 272 28.04 -6.44 3.57
CA LEU A 272 28.40 -6.28 2.16
C LEU A 272 29.63 -5.38 1.98
N LEU A 273 29.80 -4.39 2.87
CA LEU A 273 31.00 -3.53 2.90
C LEU A 273 32.24 -4.26 3.44
N VAL A 274 32.09 -5.09 4.48
CA VAL A 274 33.23 -5.75 5.17
C VAL A 274 33.53 -7.16 4.63
N GLY A 275 32.53 -7.88 4.13
CA GLY A 275 32.69 -9.20 3.50
C GLY A 275 33.38 -9.15 2.13
N SER A 276 33.42 -7.97 1.49
CA SER A 276 34.27 -7.71 0.33
C SER A 276 35.68 -7.33 0.78
N GLY A 277 36.34 -8.23 1.52
CA GLY A 277 37.71 -8.07 2.03
C GLY A 277 38.80 -8.01 0.94
N SER A 278 38.45 -7.71 -0.32
CA SER A 278 39.38 -7.77 -1.45
C SER A 278 39.30 -6.59 -2.42
N MET A 279 38.59 -5.51 -2.11
CA MET A 279 38.52 -4.34 -3.01
C MET A 279 39.04 -3.05 -2.36
N HIS A 280 40.33 -3.05 -2.01
CA HIS A 280 41.15 -1.89 -1.62
C HIS A 280 41.37 -0.86 -2.76
N GLY A 281 40.45 -0.74 -3.72
CA GLY A 281 40.63 0.13 -4.90
C GLY A 281 39.35 0.72 -5.52
N ILE A 282 38.16 0.47 -4.96
CA ILE A 282 36.95 1.10 -5.47
C ILE A 282 36.90 2.55 -4.96
N HIS A 283 36.99 3.48 -5.90
CA HIS A 283 36.97 4.92 -5.68
C HIS A 283 35.83 5.32 -4.73
N ALA A 284 36.11 6.19 -3.75
CA ALA A 284 35.16 6.66 -2.73
C ALA A 284 33.79 7.09 -3.32
N GLY A 285 33.76 7.63 -4.55
CA GLY A 285 32.53 7.99 -5.26
C GLY A 285 31.59 6.80 -5.59
N ARG A 286 32.12 5.59 -5.85
CA ARG A 286 31.31 4.38 -6.07
C ARG A 286 30.71 3.86 -4.76
N VAL A 287 31.44 3.96 -3.66
CA VAL A 287 30.97 3.59 -2.31
C VAL A 287 29.85 4.54 -1.86
N LEU A 288 30.02 5.85 -2.03
CA LEU A 288 28.99 6.84 -1.73
C LEU A 288 27.72 6.65 -2.58
N ARG A 289 27.86 6.33 -3.88
CA ARG A 289 26.72 6.04 -4.76
C ARG A 289 26.02 4.74 -4.34
N ALA A 290 26.76 3.70 -3.96
CA ALA A 290 26.21 2.45 -3.45
C ALA A 290 25.43 2.65 -2.14
N ILE A 291 25.94 3.49 -1.21
CA ILE A 291 25.25 3.84 0.03
C ILE A 291 23.93 4.58 -0.25
N ARG A 292 23.92 5.54 -1.18
CA ARG A 292 22.69 6.27 -1.57
C ARG A 292 21.66 5.35 -2.20
N ILE A 293 22.07 4.52 -3.17
CA ILE A 293 21.20 3.54 -3.82
C ILE A 293 20.63 2.59 -2.77
N LEU A 294 21.43 2.14 -1.81
CA LEU A 294 20.90 1.21 -0.82
C LEU A 294 19.95 1.85 0.20
N ARG A 295 20.18 3.12 0.60
CA ARG A 295 19.19 3.85 1.40
C ARG A 295 17.85 3.96 0.65
N ALA A 296 17.89 4.26 -0.65
CA ALA A 296 16.71 4.28 -1.50
C ALA A 296 16.04 2.90 -1.60
N VAL A 297 16.82 1.82 -1.73
CA VAL A 297 16.31 0.43 -1.75
C VAL A 297 15.67 0.06 -0.40
N ARG A 298 16.23 0.48 0.74
CA ARG A 298 15.63 0.26 2.07
C ARG A 298 14.33 1.03 2.26
N ALA A 299 14.30 2.30 1.87
CA ALA A 299 13.07 3.11 1.91
C ALA A 299 11.99 2.52 0.99
N LEU A 300 12.36 2.11 -0.21
CA LEU A 300 11.47 1.41 -1.14
C LEU A 300 10.96 0.10 -0.55
N ARG A 301 11.83 -0.70 0.08
CA ARG A 301 11.41 -1.92 0.77
C ARG A 301 10.36 -1.63 1.84
N MET A 302 10.61 -0.65 2.71
CA MET A 302 9.67 -0.29 3.77
C MET A 302 8.31 0.12 3.19
N PHE A 303 8.31 0.93 2.13
CA PHE A 303 7.10 1.31 1.40
C PHE A 303 6.37 0.08 0.81
N LEU A 304 7.10 -0.84 0.18
CA LEU A 304 6.51 -2.07 -0.39
C LEU A 304 5.94 -3.00 0.69
N PHE A 305 6.56 -3.09 1.86
CA PHE A 305 6.03 -3.85 3.00
C PHE A 305 4.74 -3.25 3.54
N ILE A 306 4.67 -1.93 3.65
CA ILE A 306 3.43 -1.21 4.03
C ILE A 306 2.34 -1.52 3.01
N TRP A 307 2.65 -1.44 1.72
CA TRP A 307 1.71 -1.75 0.64
C TRP A 307 1.18 -3.19 0.74
N ARG A 308 2.08 -4.17 0.92
CA ARG A 308 1.73 -5.58 1.08
C ARG A 308 0.88 -5.83 2.33
N GLY A 309 1.23 -5.20 3.46
CA GLY A 309 0.47 -5.30 4.71
C GLY A 309 -0.95 -4.77 4.55
N MET A 310 -1.12 -3.66 3.83
CA MET A 310 -2.42 -3.12 3.48
C MET A 310 -3.27 -4.04 2.60
N ASP A 311 -2.66 -4.71 1.63
CA ASP A 311 -3.35 -5.69 0.79
C ASP A 311 -3.91 -6.84 1.63
N HIS A 312 -3.12 -7.41 2.54
CA HIS A 312 -3.56 -8.47 3.44
C HIS A 312 -4.62 -7.97 4.43
N LEU A 313 -4.45 -6.79 5.04
CA LEU A 313 -5.44 -6.21 5.94
C LEU A 313 -6.80 -6.03 5.26
N SER A 314 -6.79 -5.57 4.01
CA SER A 314 -8.02 -5.41 3.22
C SER A 314 -8.75 -6.72 2.93
N SER A 315 -8.00 -7.82 2.85
CA SER A 315 -8.52 -9.17 2.60
C SER A 315 -9.13 -9.84 3.84
N ILE A 316 -8.69 -9.42 5.04
CA ILE A 316 -9.16 -9.89 6.35
C ILE A 316 -10.42 -9.12 6.75
N MET A 317 -10.42 -7.81 6.53
CA MET A 317 -11.52 -6.95 6.97
C MET A 317 -12.65 -6.81 5.96
N ASP A 318 -12.50 -7.28 4.71
CA ASP A 318 -13.51 -7.18 3.65
C ASP A 318 -14.05 -5.75 3.39
N VAL A 319 -13.34 -4.73 3.89
CA VAL A 319 -13.72 -3.31 3.78
C VAL A 319 -12.77 -2.57 2.85
N LYS A 320 -13.13 -2.49 1.57
CA LYS A 320 -12.38 -1.73 0.54
C LYS A 320 -12.15 -0.26 0.91
N LEU A 321 -13.05 0.33 1.71
CA LEU A 321 -12.95 1.71 2.20
C LEU A 321 -11.85 1.88 3.24
N LEU A 322 -11.61 0.88 4.10
CA LEU A 322 -10.55 0.93 5.10
C LEU A 322 -9.16 0.92 4.44
N LYS A 323 -8.97 0.09 3.40
CA LYS A 323 -7.70 0.06 2.66
C LYS A 323 -7.38 1.44 2.08
N ARG A 324 -8.37 2.08 1.43
CA ARG A 324 -8.19 3.41 0.86
C ARG A 324 -7.93 4.45 1.95
N SER A 325 -8.69 4.44 3.04
CA SER A 325 -8.52 5.41 4.12
C SER A 325 -7.14 5.29 4.78
N LEU A 326 -6.68 4.07 5.08
CA LEU A 326 -5.35 3.84 5.65
C LEU A 326 -4.22 4.24 4.68
N MET A 327 -4.43 4.07 3.36
CA MET A 327 -3.48 4.53 2.34
C MET A 327 -3.35 6.05 2.37
N TYR A 328 -4.49 6.75 2.40
CA TYR A 328 -4.52 8.20 2.49
C TYR A 328 -3.91 8.69 3.81
N ALA A 329 -4.10 7.97 4.91
CA ALA A 329 -3.46 8.26 6.19
C ALA A 329 -1.94 8.20 6.09
N LEU A 330 -1.40 7.13 5.49
CA LEU A 330 0.04 6.97 5.31
C LEU A 330 0.61 8.03 4.35
N ILE A 331 -0.07 8.30 3.23
CA ILE A 331 0.32 9.37 2.29
C ILE A 331 0.31 10.73 2.99
N ALA A 332 -0.73 11.03 3.77
CA ALA A 332 -0.83 12.28 4.54
C ALA A 332 0.25 12.36 5.63
N MET A 333 0.57 11.25 6.29
CA MET A 333 1.63 11.19 7.30
C MET A 333 3.02 11.43 6.70
N PHE A 334 3.39 10.68 5.66
CA PHE A 334 4.70 10.84 5.00
C PHE A 334 4.80 12.16 4.23
N GLY A 335 3.73 12.57 3.52
CA GLY A 335 3.66 13.85 2.82
C GLY A 335 3.68 15.04 3.77
N GLY A 336 2.96 14.94 4.90
CA GLY A 336 2.99 15.93 5.98
C GLY A 336 4.36 16.07 6.60
N ALA A 337 5.05 14.97 6.88
CA ALA A 337 6.42 14.98 7.40
C ALA A 337 7.41 15.64 6.41
N LEU A 338 7.30 15.33 5.12
CA LEU A 338 8.13 15.93 4.07
C LEU A 338 7.86 17.43 3.92
N LEU A 339 6.58 17.83 3.84
CA LEU A 339 6.20 19.24 3.70
C LEU A 339 6.58 20.05 4.94
N PHE A 340 6.35 19.52 6.14
CA PHE A 340 6.76 20.13 7.40
C PHE A 340 8.27 20.34 7.43
N MET A 341 9.05 19.30 7.08
CA MET A 341 10.50 19.40 6.98
C MET A 341 10.93 20.46 5.96
N THR A 342 10.26 20.60 4.80
CA THR A 342 10.63 21.62 3.81
C THR A 342 10.26 23.04 4.20
N LEU A 343 9.14 23.22 4.90
CA LEU A 343 8.62 24.54 5.27
C LEU A 343 9.33 25.09 6.52
N GLU A 344 9.59 24.23 7.52
CA GLU A 344 10.22 24.64 8.79
C GLU A 344 11.76 24.57 8.74
N ARG A 345 12.40 23.77 7.87
CA ARG A 345 13.88 23.81 7.71
C ARG A 345 14.42 25.18 7.31
N ILE A 346 13.57 26.01 6.71
CA ILE A 346 13.97 27.33 6.21
C ILE A 346 14.22 28.31 7.38
N GLN A 347 13.71 28.04 8.58
CA GLN A 347 13.88 28.94 9.74
C GLN A 347 14.80 28.39 10.83
N ASP A 348 14.69 27.13 11.25
CA ASP A 348 15.35 26.66 12.50
C ASP A 348 16.42 25.56 12.35
N GLY A 349 16.75 25.08 11.14
CA GLY A 349 17.94 24.26 10.87
C GLY A 349 18.02 22.83 11.45
N ASP A 350 17.28 22.51 12.52
CA ASP A 350 17.53 21.33 13.37
C ASP A 350 16.54 20.16 13.18
N GLY A 351 15.53 20.28 12.31
CA GLY A 351 14.49 19.26 12.16
C GLY A 351 14.96 17.97 11.48
N SER A 352 14.99 16.86 12.22
CA SER A 352 15.25 15.53 11.67
C SER A 352 13.98 14.92 11.03
N PHE A 353 14.13 14.07 10.00
CA PHE A 353 13.00 13.36 9.39
C PHE A 353 12.18 12.50 10.39
N PRO A 354 12.80 11.78 11.35
CA PRO A 354 12.06 11.08 12.40
C PRO A 354 11.15 11.98 13.24
N GLU A 355 11.62 13.16 13.63
CA GLU A 355 10.82 14.13 14.40
C GLU A 355 9.67 14.69 13.58
N SER A 356 9.91 14.99 12.30
CA SER A 356 8.86 15.45 11.38
C SER A 356 7.80 14.37 11.14
N LEU A 357 8.22 13.10 11.12
CA LEU A 357 7.31 11.95 11.00
C LEU A 357 6.47 11.76 12.26
N TRP A 358 7.09 11.90 13.44
CA TRP A 358 6.40 11.87 14.74
C TRP A 358 5.38 13.01 14.88
N TRP A 359 5.76 14.22 14.48
CA TRP A 359 4.86 15.37 14.44
C TRP A 359 3.66 15.11 13.52
N SER A 360 3.93 14.60 12.31
CA SER A 360 2.88 14.31 11.32
C SER A 360 1.93 13.20 11.79
N PHE A 361 2.47 12.14 12.42
CA PHE A 361 1.67 11.05 13.00
C PHE A 361 0.76 11.54 14.12
N THR A 362 1.29 12.28 15.09
CA THR A 362 0.52 12.80 16.22
C THR A 362 -0.53 13.82 15.77
N THR A 363 -0.18 14.70 14.83
CA THR A 363 -1.12 15.66 14.23
C THR A 363 -2.27 14.97 13.50
N LEU A 364 -1.98 13.90 12.74
CA LEU A 364 -2.99 13.16 11.98
C LEU A 364 -3.94 12.35 12.88
N VAL A 365 -3.46 11.76 13.97
CA VAL A 365 -4.28 10.86 14.81
C VAL A 365 -5.04 11.62 15.90
N THR A 366 -4.44 12.65 16.51
CA THR A 366 -5.00 13.31 17.70
C THR A 366 -5.21 14.81 17.55
N GLY A 367 -4.83 15.40 16.41
CA GLY A 367 -4.90 16.85 16.20
C GLY A 367 -3.62 17.60 16.62
N GLY A 368 -2.63 16.90 17.19
CA GLY A 368 -1.32 17.45 17.59
C GLY A 368 -1.27 17.89 19.06
N PHE A 369 -0.08 17.87 19.65
CA PHE A 369 0.17 18.38 21.01
C PHE A 369 0.73 19.80 20.92
N ALA A 370 0.18 20.74 21.70
CA ALA A 370 0.57 22.15 21.67
C ALA A 370 2.04 22.42 22.05
N ASP A 371 2.69 21.49 22.74
CA ASP A 371 4.06 21.62 23.27
C ASP A 371 5.16 21.02 22.38
N ILE A 372 4.80 20.18 21.38
CA ILE A 372 5.78 19.45 20.55
C ILE A 372 5.74 20.04 19.14
N HIS A 373 6.74 20.87 18.81
CA HIS A 373 7.01 21.42 17.47
C HIS A 373 5.82 22.13 16.81
N ASN A 374 5.39 23.25 17.39
CA ASN A 374 4.39 24.10 16.76
C ASN A 374 5.03 24.85 15.56
N PRO A 375 4.51 24.72 14.33
CA PRO A 375 5.11 25.36 13.18
C PRO A 375 5.13 26.88 13.33
N SER A 376 6.32 27.45 13.16
CA SER A 376 6.56 28.89 13.21
C SER A 376 6.06 29.57 11.93
N THR A 377 6.18 28.87 10.79
CA THR A 377 5.88 29.39 9.46
C THR A 377 4.39 29.41 9.15
N MET A 378 3.95 30.38 8.35
CA MET A 378 2.56 30.43 7.87
C MET A 378 2.20 29.17 7.06
N GLY A 379 3.14 28.66 6.26
CA GLY A 379 2.97 27.41 5.51
C GLY A 379 2.79 26.19 6.42
N GLY A 380 3.59 26.06 7.48
CA GLY A 380 3.46 24.97 8.45
C GLY A 380 2.13 25.01 9.22
N LYS A 381 1.62 26.21 9.55
CA LYS A 381 0.30 26.36 10.19
C LYS A 381 -0.85 25.91 9.29
N ILE A 382 -0.82 26.28 8.00
CA ILE A 382 -1.81 25.83 7.02
C ILE A 382 -1.74 24.31 6.84
N LEU A 383 -0.53 23.76 6.75
CA LEU A 383 -0.31 22.31 6.66
C LEU A 383 -0.89 21.57 7.87
N THR A 384 -0.70 22.12 9.08
CA THR A 384 -1.26 21.56 10.32
C THR A 384 -2.77 21.47 10.23
N VAL A 385 -3.45 22.56 9.86
CA VAL A 385 -4.91 22.59 9.73
C VAL A 385 -5.41 21.53 8.74
N MET A 386 -4.74 21.39 7.59
CA MET A 386 -5.08 20.38 6.59
C MET A 386 -4.88 18.95 7.12
N LEU A 387 -3.79 18.69 7.85
CA LEU A 387 -3.52 17.38 8.44
C LEU A 387 -4.55 17.01 9.51
N VAL A 388 -4.92 17.97 10.36
CA VAL A 388 -5.91 17.77 11.43
C VAL A 388 -7.30 17.47 10.85
N ILE A 389 -7.73 18.20 9.81
CA ILE A 389 -8.99 17.91 9.10
C ILE A 389 -8.94 16.53 8.45
N GLY A 390 -7.84 16.19 7.78
CA GLY A 390 -7.64 14.87 7.18
C GLY A 390 -7.68 13.73 8.20
N GLY A 391 -7.10 13.95 9.38
CA GLY A 391 -7.15 13.06 10.53
C GLY A 391 -8.56 12.81 11.05
N MET A 392 -9.36 13.87 11.22
CA MET A 392 -10.75 13.75 11.67
C MET A 392 -11.60 12.94 10.68
N VAL A 393 -11.45 13.18 9.37
CA VAL A 393 -12.13 12.39 8.33
C VAL A 393 -11.72 10.92 8.41
N LEU A 394 -10.43 10.64 8.62
CA LEU A 394 -9.91 9.28 8.73
C LEU A 394 -10.52 8.52 9.92
N VAL A 395 -10.56 9.15 11.10
CA VAL A 395 -11.18 8.57 12.30
C VAL A 395 -12.69 8.34 12.09
N GLY A 396 -13.37 9.24 11.38
CA GLY A 396 -14.76 9.07 11.00
C GLY A 396 -14.99 7.84 10.10
N VAL A 397 -14.16 7.66 9.07
CA VAL A 397 -14.24 6.48 8.19
C VAL A 397 -13.92 5.20 8.96
N PHE A 398 -12.93 5.22 9.85
CA PHE A 398 -12.58 4.07 10.70
C PHE A 398 -13.75 3.67 11.61
N THR A 399 -14.35 4.64 12.30
CA THR A 399 -15.53 4.41 13.15
C THR A 399 -16.70 3.88 12.33
N ALA A 400 -17.03 4.49 11.19
CA ALA A 400 -18.13 4.06 10.34
C ALA A 400 -17.93 2.63 9.80
N THR A 401 -16.70 2.27 9.45
CA THR A 401 -16.39 0.92 8.97
C THR A 401 -16.46 -0.10 10.10
N LEU A 402 -15.97 0.22 11.31
CA LEU A 402 -16.14 -0.64 12.48
C LEU A 402 -17.63 -0.86 12.81
N THR A 403 -18.43 0.20 12.80
CA THR A 403 -19.89 0.11 12.98
C THR A 403 -20.52 -0.76 11.90
N SER A 404 -20.12 -0.62 10.64
CA SER A 404 -20.68 -1.43 9.55
C SER A 404 -20.41 -2.93 9.72
N ILE A 405 -19.29 -3.32 10.34
CA ILE A 405 -18.97 -4.72 10.64
C ILE A 405 -19.87 -5.22 11.78
N LEU A 406 -19.99 -4.44 12.86
CA LEU A 406 -20.84 -4.79 14.00
C LEU A 406 -22.32 -4.92 13.61
N VAL A 407 -22.82 -3.98 12.81
CA VAL A 407 -24.21 -4.02 12.31
C VAL A 407 -24.44 -5.22 11.41
N ARG A 408 -23.46 -5.57 10.57
CA ARG A 408 -23.57 -6.72 9.66
C ARG A 408 -23.61 -8.06 10.41
N ASP A 409 -22.90 -8.16 11.54
CA ASP A 409 -23.04 -9.30 12.45
C ASP A 409 -24.45 -9.33 13.07
N GLU A 410 -24.95 -8.19 13.59
CA GLU A 410 -26.32 -8.10 14.14
C GLU A 410 -27.42 -8.47 13.13
N GLU A 411 -27.32 -8.02 11.88
CA GLU A 411 -28.26 -8.37 10.80
C GLU A 411 -28.25 -9.88 10.51
N ALA A 412 -27.10 -10.54 10.57
CA ALA A 412 -26.99 -11.98 10.38
C ALA A 412 -27.67 -12.76 11.52
N TRP A 413 -27.48 -12.33 12.78
CA TRP A 413 -28.17 -12.92 13.93
C TRP A 413 -29.70 -12.71 13.87
N GLN A 414 -30.14 -11.54 13.38
CA GLN A 414 -31.57 -11.26 13.18
C GLN A 414 -32.18 -12.10 12.06
N GLN A 415 -31.48 -12.28 10.94
CA GLN A 415 -31.94 -13.15 9.85
C GLN A 415 -32.08 -14.61 10.30
N ASP A 416 -31.08 -15.15 11.01
CA ASP A 416 -31.14 -16.52 11.54
C ASP A 416 -32.30 -16.69 12.55
N GLY A 417 -32.49 -15.71 13.44
CA GLY A 417 -33.62 -15.70 14.37
C GLY A 417 -34.98 -15.65 13.67
N MET A 418 -35.10 -14.86 12.60
CA MET A 418 -36.33 -14.73 11.83
C MET A 418 -36.64 -15.98 11.00
N GLU A 419 -35.63 -16.62 10.41
CA GLU A 419 -35.76 -17.94 9.76
C GLU A 419 -36.25 -19.01 10.76
N GLU A 420 -35.74 -18.99 11.99
CA GLU A 420 -36.16 -19.92 13.03
C GLU A 420 -37.63 -19.69 13.44
N GLN A 421 -38.08 -18.43 13.49
CA GLN A 421 -39.50 -18.11 13.74
C GLN A 421 -40.41 -18.57 12.60
N PHE A 422 -40.02 -18.36 11.34
CA PHE A 422 -40.78 -18.89 10.19
C PHE A 422 -40.91 -20.42 10.25
N ARG A 423 -39.83 -21.15 10.57
CA ARG A 423 -39.89 -22.62 10.76
C ARG A 423 -40.77 -23.05 11.94
N ARG A 424 -41.00 -22.19 12.94
CA ARG A 424 -41.96 -22.47 14.02
C ARG A 424 -43.39 -22.24 13.56
N MET A 425 -43.64 -21.20 12.76
CA MET A 425 -44.95 -20.96 12.14
C MET A 425 -45.35 -22.11 11.21
N ASP A 426 -44.46 -22.56 10.32
CA ASP A 426 -44.74 -23.67 9.41
C ASP A 426 -45.10 -24.96 10.19
N ARG A 427 -44.39 -25.23 11.30
CA ARG A 427 -44.70 -26.37 12.18
C ARG A 427 -46.05 -26.25 12.89
N LEU A 428 -46.46 -25.04 13.26
CA LEU A 428 -47.76 -24.79 13.87
C LEU A 428 -48.89 -24.97 12.85
N GLU A 429 -48.71 -24.45 11.63
CA GLU A 429 -49.66 -24.63 10.53
C GLU A 429 -49.85 -26.11 10.18
N GLU A 430 -48.76 -26.88 10.13
CA GLU A 430 -48.80 -28.33 9.92
C GLU A 430 -49.46 -29.09 11.09
N SER A 431 -49.37 -28.56 12.31
CA SER A 431 -50.03 -29.15 13.48
C SER A 431 -51.53 -28.84 13.49
N ILE A 432 -51.92 -27.63 13.09
CA ILE A 432 -53.31 -27.21 12.97
C ILE A 432 -54.01 -28.02 11.87
N SER A 433 -53.39 -28.20 10.70
CA SER A 433 -53.97 -28.98 9.61
C SER A 433 -54.18 -30.45 9.98
N LYS A 434 -53.24 -31.05 10.73
CA LYS A 434 -53.40 -32.41 11.27
C LYS A 434 -54.54 -32.51 12.29
N ILE A 435 -54.77 -31.48 13.09
CA ILE A 435 -55.90 -31.46 14.05
C ILE A 435 -57.22 -31.34 13.29
N ASP A 436 -57.29 -30.46 12.30
CA ASP A 436 -58.49 -30.25 11.47
C ASP A 436 -58.88 -31.54 10.74
N GLN A 437 -57.90 -32.21 10.13
CA GLN A 437 -58.10 -33.49 9.46
C GLN A 437 -58.60 -34.60 10.41
N ARG A 438 -58.08 -34.65 11.65
CA ARG A 438 -58.57 -35.59 12.68
C ARG A 438 -59.97 -35.24 13.18
N LEU A 439 -60.32 -33.96 13.20
CA LEU A 439 -61.65 -33.49 13.60
C LEU A 439 -62.69 -33.85 12.53
N ASP A 440 -62.36 -33.67 11.25
CA ASP A 440 -63.18 -34.08 10.12
C ASP A 440 -63.39 -35.59 10.05
N GLU A 441 -62.35 -36.40 10.31
CA GLU A 441 -62.50 -37.86 10.44
C GLU A 441 -63.44 -38.23 11.60
N ALA A 442 -63.32 -37.57 12.75
CA ALA A 442 -64.15 -37.84 13.92
C ALA A 442 -65.62 -37.39 13.75
N LEU A 443 -65.87 -36.35 12.95
CA LEU A 443 -67.21 -35.84 12.64
C LEU A 443 -67.87 -36.57 11.47
N GLY A 444 -67.10 -37.03 10.49
CA GLY A 444 -67.57 -37.81 9.34
C GLY A 444 -68.04 -39.23 9.69
N ASP A 445 -67.56 -39.79 10.80
CA ASP A 445 -67.89 -41.16 11.24
C ASP A 445 -69.12 -41.25 12.15
N LYS A 446 -69.91 -40.17 12.28
CA LYS A 446 -71.16 -40.21 13.06
C LYS A 446 -72.35 -40.61 12.15
N PRO A 447 -72.86 -41.85 12.23
CA PRO A 447 -74.06 -42.22 11.50
C PRO A 447 -75.25 -41.38 11.98
N PRO A 448 -76.18 -41.01 11.09
CA PRO A 448 -77.36 -40.24 11.48
C PRO A 448 -78.12 -41.00 12.58
N PRO A 449 -78.58 -40.32 13.65
CA PRO A 449 -79.45 -40.96 14.64
C PRO A 449 -80.70 -41.46 13.91
N GLY A 450 -80.92 -42.77 13.97
CA GLY A 450 -81.96 -43.45 13.21
C GLY A 450 -83.38 -42.99 13.55
N SER A 451 -84.21 -43.01 12.48
CA SER A 451 -85.66 -43.24 12.38
C SER A 451 -86.61 -42.54 13.36
#